data_AF-A0A392N8E9-F1
#
_entry.id   AF-A0A392N8E9-F1
#
_cell.length_a   1.000
_cell.length_b   1.000
_cell.length_c   1.000
_cell.angle_alpha   90.00
_cell.angle_beta   90.00
_cell.angle_gamma   90.00
#
_symmetry.space_group_name_H-M   'P 1'
#
loop_
_entity.id
_entity.type
_entity.pdbx_description
1 polymer ?
#
loop_
_entity_poly.entity_id
_entity_poly.type
_entity_poly.pdbx_seq_one_letter_code
_entity_poly.pdbx_strand_id
1 'polypeptide(L)'
;MESATKRGARIIAEYLGGAITCDAHHMTDPRSDGFGVSSCIKKSLEDAGVSIEEVNYVNAHATSTLAGDLAESMIGHCLGAAGGLEAIATIKAITTGWLHPTINQDNLEDDVTIDTVPNVKKKHEVNVGM
;
A
#
# COMPACT_ATOMS: atom_id res chain seq x y z
N MET A 1 20.70 6.13 5.37
CA MET A 1 21.61 5.57 4.34
C MET A 1 23.03 5.25 4.86
N GLU A 2 23.83 6.22 5.33
CA GLU A 2 25.29 6.06 5.56
C GLU A 2 25.77 4.79 6.27
N SER A 3 25.13 4.38 7.37
CA SER A 3 25.53 3.18 8.13
C SER A 3 25.43 1.89 7.29
N ALA A 4 24.45 1.82 6.38
CA ALA A 4 24.30 0.70 5.45
C ALA A 4 25.42 0.69 4.39
N THR A 5 25.80 1.86 3.87
CA THR A 5 26.92 1.99 2.92
C THR A 5 28.25 1.68 3.60
N LYS A 6 28.49 2.19 4.81
CA LYS A 6 29.72 1.96 5.60
C LYS A 6 29.94 0.49 5.95
N ARG A 7 28.88 -0.32 6.07
CA ARG A 7 28.94 -1.78 6.29
C ARG A 7 28.83 -2.63 5.01
N GLY A 8 28.81 -2.02 3.83
CA GLY A 8 28.70 -2.71 2.54
C GLY A 8 27.37 -3.45 2.32
N ALA A 9 26.30 -3.06 3.02
CA ALA A 9 25.01 -3.73 2.88
C ALA A 9 24.30 -3.31 1.59
N ARG A 10 23.74 -4.29 0.86
CA ARG A 10 22.88 -4.05 -0.31
C ARG A 10 21.62 -3.29 0.13
N ILE A 11 21.40 -2.13 -0.48
CA ILE A 11 20.14 -1.39 -0.39
C ILE A 11 19.12 -2.07 -1.30
N ILE A 12 17.90 -2.30 -0.80
CA ILE A 12 16.82 -3.01 -1.51
C ILE A 12 15.59 -2.14 -1.76
N ALA A 13 15.38 -1.12 -0.93
CA ALA A 13 14.45 -0.02 -1.07
C ALA A 13 14.89 1.09 -0.09
N GLU A 14 14.31 2.29 -0.23
CA GLU A 14 14.43 3.37 0.73
C GLU A 14 13.04 3.71 1.28
N TYR A 15 12.96 4.03 2.57
CA TYR A 15 11.74 4.55 3.18
C TYR A 15 11.77 6.08 3.03
N LEU A 16 10.86 6.61 2.21
CA LEU A 16 10.86 8.03 1.85
C LEU A 16 10.14 8.88 2.91
N GLY A 17 9.00 8.42 3.42
CA GLY A 17 8.21 9.11 4.44
C GLY A 17 6.96 8.32 4.83
N GLY A 18 6.17 8.84 5.77
CA GLY A 18 4.93 8.22 6.21
C GLY A 18 4.14 9.04 7.23
N ALA A 19 2.86 8.71 7.41
CA ALA A 19 1.96 9.46 8.28
C ALA A 19 1.12 8.54 9.16
N ILE A 20 0.56 9.11 10.23
CA ILE A 20 -0.42 8.47 11.12
C ILE A 20 -1.56 9.47 11.33
N THR A 21 -2.80 8.99 11.21
CA THR A 21 -4.01 9.78 11.44
C THR A 21 -4.99 9.01 12.30
N CYS A 22 -5.74 9.73 13.14
CA CYS A 22 -6.90 9.22 13.86
C CYS A 22 -8.08 10.14 13.54
N ASP A 23 -9.20 9.57 13.11
CA ASP A 23 -10.38 10.34 12.71
C ASP A 23 -11.37 10.57 13.86
N ALA A 24 -11.17 9.88 14.99
CA ALA A 24 -11.98 9.90 16.20
C ALA A 24 -13.50 9.71 15.96
N HIS A 25 -13.87 9.01 14.88
CA HIS A 25 -15.25 8.93 14.41
C HIS A 25 -16.03 7.76 15.03
N HIS A 26 -15.48 6.56 14.96
CA HIS A 26 -16.07 5.34 15.52
C HIS A 26 -14.97 4.41 16.04
N MET A 27 -15.32 3.41 16.85
CA MET A 27 -14.33 2.48 17.44
C MET A 27 -13.78 1.47 16.43
N THR A 28 -14.57 1.13 15.41
CA THR A 28 -14.28 0.05 14.44
C THR A 28 -14.58 0.41 12.99
N ASP A 29 -15.37 1.46 12.76
CA ASP A 29 -15.96 1.71 11.43
C ASP A 29 -15.26 2.92 10.81
N PRO A 30 -14.62 2.76 9.63
CA PRO A 30 -14.03 3.89 8.94
C PRO A 30 -15.12 4.87 8.53
N ARG A 31 -14.79 6.16 8.46
CA ARG A 31 -15.71 7.16 7.89
C ARG A 31 -16.01 6.81 6.44
N SER A 32 -17.31 6.84 6.09
CA SER A 32 -17.79 6.63 4.72
C SER A 32 -17.35 7.72 3.72
N ASP A 33 -16.77 8.82 4.19
CA ASP A 33 -16.16 9.87 3.35
C ASP A 33 -14.66 9.62 3.04
N GLY A 34 -14.05 8.56 3.59
CA GLY A 34 -12.64 8.23 3.39
C GLY A 34 -11.67 9.31 3.91
N PHE A 35 -12.12 10.25 4.74
CA PHE A 35 -11.31 11.41 5.12
C PHE A 35 -10.05 11.03 5.91
N GLY A 36 -10.14 10.02 6.80
CA GLY A 36 -8.99 9.51 7.54
C GLY A 36 -7.87 9.05 6.60
N VAL A 37 -8.16 8.02 5.80
CA VAL A 37 -7.22 7.42 4.82
C VAL A 37 -6.68 8.46 3.84
N SER A 38 -7.55 9.24 3.20
CA SER A 38 -7.12 10.25 2.21
C SER A 38 -6.29 11.39 2.82
N SER A 39 -6.51 11.74 4.09
CA SER A 39 -5.66 12.70 4.81
C SER A 39 -4.32 12.09 5.24
N CYS A 40 -4.27 10.78 5.51
CA CYS A 40 -3.05 10.04 5.80
C CYS A 40 -2.15 9.99 4.56
N ILE A 41 -2.70 9.55 3.41
CA ILE A 41 -2.00 9.46 2.12
C ILE A 41 -1.39 10.82 1.72
N LYS A 42 -2.15 11.92 1.84
CA LYS A 42 -1.62 13.26 1.52
C LYS A 42 -0.44 13.64 2.41
N LYS A 43 -0.55 13.40 3.72
CA LYS A 43 0.54 13.68 4.67
C LYS A 43 1.76 12.80 4.46
N SER A 44 1.59 11.53 4.08
CA SER A 44 2.74 10.64 3.79
C SER A 44 3.47 11.05 2.51
N LEU A 45 2.74 11.54 1.49
CA LEU A 45 3.34 12.12 0.28
C LEU A 45 4.07 13.43 0.58
N GLU A 46 3.48 14.31 1.40
CA GLU A 46 4.11 15.56 1.87
C GLU A 46 5.38 15.29 2.70
N ASP A 47 5.36 14.32 3.62
CA ASP A 47 6.52 13.89 4.43
C ASP A 47 7.62 13.26 3.57
N ALA A 48 7.24 12.44 2.59
CA ALA A 48 8.16 11.81 1.64
C ALA A 48 8.75 12.78 0.60
N GLY A 49 8.14 13.95 0.39
CA GLY A 49 8.50 14.87 -0.68
C GLY A 49 8.20 14.34 -2.08
N VAL A 50 7.21 13.44 -2.20
CA VAL A 50 6.88 12.68 -3.43
C VAL A 50 5.59 13.24 -4.05
N SER A 51 5.57 13.42 -5.36
CA SER A 51 4.34 13.81 -6.09
C SER A 51 3.43 12.59 -6.34
N ILE A 52 2.12 12.81 -6.42
CA ILE A 52 1.16 11.70 -6.60
C ILE A 52 1.36 10.96 -7.93
N GLU A 53 1.93 11.63 -8.93
CA GLU A 53 2.26 11.09 -10.25
C GLU A 53 3.50 10.17 -10.24
N GLU A 54 4.34 10.23 -9.19
CA GLU A 54 5.50 9.35 -9.03
C GLU A 54 5.13 7.98 -8.44
N VAL A 55 4.01 7.89 -7.71
CA VAL A 55 3.49 6.65 -7.14
C VAL A 55 2.90 5.78 -8.26
N ASN A 56 3.58 4.67 -8.56
CA ASN A 56 3.18 3.75 -9.62
C ASN A 56 2.79 2.34 -9.15
N TYR A 57 2.70 2.15 -7.83
CA TYR A 57 2.18 0.95 -7.19
C TYR A 57 1.55 1.31 -5.83
N VAL A 58 0.42 0.69 -5.51
CA VAL A 58 -0.20 0.78 -4.20
C VAL A 58 -0.45 -0.64 -3.71
N ASN A 59 0.04 -0.94 -2.51
CA ASN A 59 -0.05 -2.23 -1.85
C ASN A 59 -0.96 -2.12 -0.62
N ALA A 60 -2.24 -1.84 -0.86
CA ALA A 60 -3.12 -1.46 0.22
C ALA A 60 -3.59 -2.69 1.07
N HIS A 61 -4.02 -2.41 2.29
CA HIS A 61 -4.17 -3.36 3.39
C HIS A 61 -5.31 -4.38 3.27
N ALA A 62 -6.36 -4.14 2.49
CA ALA A 62 -7.74 -4.38 2.93
C ALA A 62 -8.09 -5.72 3.57
N THR A 63 -9.03 -5.58 4.49
CA THR A 63 -9.41 -6.53 5.52
C THR A 63 -10.44 -7.57 5.06
N SER A 64 -10.80 -7.61 3.77
CA SER A 64 -11.90 -8.43 3.23
C SER A 64 -13.26 -8.04 3.81
N THR A 65 -13.50 -6.73 3.93
CA THR A 65 -14.77 -6.13 4.39
C THR A 65 -15.20 -5.03 3.44
N LEU A 66 -16.50 -4.91 3.12
CA LEU A 66 -16.96 -3.92 2.13
C LEU A 66 -16.47 -2.49 2.42
N ALA A 67 -16.42 -2.08 3.70
CA ALA A 67 -15.94 -0.77 4.11
C ALA A 67 -14.41 -0.61 4.08
N GLY A 68 -13.64 -1.69 4.31
CA GLY A 68 -12.18 -1.69 4.24
C GLY A 68 -11.64 -1.90 2.83
N ASP A 69 -12.34 -2.68 2.01
CA ASP A 69 -11.93 -3.05 0.64
C ASP A 69 -12.10 -1.88 -0.33
N LEU A 70 -13.21 -1.14 -0.21
CA LEU A 70 -13.44 0.14 -0.90
C LEU A 70 -12.45 1.23 -0.48
N ALA A 71 -11.81 1.08 0.69
CA ALA A 71 -10.82 2.03 1.19
C ALA A 71 -9.36 1.63 0.86
N GLU A 72 -9.04 0.33 0.82
CA GLU A 72 -7.66 -0.16 0.98
C GLU A 72 -7.29 -1.48 0.24
N SER A 73 -7.98 -2.01 -0.79
CA SER A 73 -7.74 -3.38 -1.35
C SER A 73 -6.25 -3.88 -1.47
N MET A 74 -5.78 -5.05 -0.98
CA MET A 74 -6.33 -6.15 -0.13
C MET A 74 -5.21 -7.12 0.42
N ILE A 75 -5.03 -7.29 1.75
CA ILE A 75 -4.07 -8.21 2.42
C ILE A 75 -4.64 -8.75 3.75
N GLY A 76 -5.01 -10.04 3.79
CA GLY A 76 -5.74 -10.67 4.91
C GLY A 76 -5.28 -10.30 6.34
N HIS A 77 -6.26 -9.98 7.21
CA HIS A 77 -6.10 -9.22 8.45
C HIS A 77 -5.06 -9.76 9.46
N CYS A 78 -3.85 -9.22 9.39
CA CYS A 78 -2.74 -9.51 10.31
C CYS A 78 -2.61 -8.41 11.38
N LEU A 79 -3.53 -8.35 12.36
CA LEU A 79 -3.72 -7.25 13.36
C LEU A 79 -2.50 -6.35 13.65
N GLY A 80 -1.35 -6.92 14.02
CA GLY A 80 -0.13 -6.17 14.38
C GLY A 80 1.08 -6.42 13.47
N ALA A 81 0.92 -7.21 12.40
CA ALA A 81 2.01 -7.61 11.49
C ALA A 81 1.78 -7.19 10.02
N ALA A 82 0.59 -6.66 9.71
CA ALA A 82 0.19 -6.15 8.39
C ALA A 82 1.26 -5.26 7.74
N GLY A 83 1.62 -4.13 8.36
CA GLY A 83 2.67 -3.21 7.88
C GLY A 83 4.03 -3.85 7.59
N GLY A 84 4.38 -4.93 8.30
CA GLY A 84 5.60 -5.69 8.04
C GLY A 84 5.50 -6.57 6.79
N LEU A 85 4.37 -7.23 6.58
CA LEU A 85 4.08 -8.03 5.38
C LEU A 85 3.91 -7.13 4.15
N GLU A 86 3.23 -5.98 4.31
CA GLU A 86 3.08 -4.92 3.32
C GLU A 86 4.43 -4.41 2.84
N ALA A 87 5.30 -3.97 3.76
CA ALA A 87 6.63 -3.51 3.41
C ALA A 87 7.45 -4.59 2.67
N ILE A 88 7.36 -5.85 3.11
CA ILE A 88 8.04 -6.96 2.41
C ILE A 88 7.47 -7.15 0.99
N ALA A 89 6.15 -7.14 0.82
CA ALA A 89 5.51 -7.30 -0.49
C ALA A 89 5.87 -6.15 -1.45
N THR A 90 5.83 -4.90 -0.99
CA THR A 90 6.23 -3.71 -1.75
C THR A 90 7.71 -3.75 -2.13
N ILE A 91 8.61 -4.11 -1.19
CA ILE A 91 10.04 -4.31 -1.49
C ILE A 91 10.24 -5.46 -2.50
N LYS A 92 9.43 -6.53 -2.45
CA LYS A 92 9.48 -7.61 -3.44
C LYS A 92 9.00 -7.16 -4.81
N ALA A 93 7.97 -6.32 -4.90
CA ALA A 93 7.52 -5.71 -6.15
C ALA A 93 8.62 -4.83 -6.76
N ILE A 94 9.16 -3.87 -5.99
CA ILE A 94 10.29 -3.00 -6.41
C ILE A 94 11.49 -3.84 -6.88
N THR A 95 11.95 -4.80 -6.07
CA THR A 95 13.20 -5.54 -6.37
C THR A 95 13.09 -6.59 -7.47
N THR A 96 11.89 -6.91 -7.96
CA THR A 96 11.70 -7.99 -8.95
C THR A 96 10.84 -7.60 -10.16
N GLY A 97 10.13 -6.48 -10.07
CA GLY A 97 9.14 -6.06 -11.05
C GLY A 97 7.92 -6.99 -11.15
N TRP A 98 7.68 -7.86 -10.16
CA TRP A 98 6.49 -8.72 -10.11
C TRP A 98 5.51 -8.18 -9.08
N LEU A 99 4.35 -7.74 -9.56
CA LEU A 99 3.19 -7.43 -8.72
C LEU A 99 2.57 -8.74 -8.26
N HIS A 100 2.23 -8.85 -6.98
CA HIS A 100 1.51 -10.01 -6.47
C HIS A 100 0.05 -9.96 -6.93
N PRO A 101 -0.62 -11.12 -7.12
CA PRO A 101 -2.00 -11.15 -7.56
C PRO A 101 -2.97 -11.01 -6.39
N THR A 102 -4.03 -10.25 -6.61
CA THR A 102 -5.23 -10.25 -5.77
C THR A 102 -6.01 -11.54 -6.05
N ILE A 103 -5.77 -12.56 -5.24
CA ILE A 103 -6.31 -13.92 -5.43
C ILE A 103 -7.78 -14.05 -5.02
N ASN A 104 -8.51 -14.94 -5.69
CA ASN A 104 -9.95 -15.17 -5.53
C ASN A 104 -10.82 -13.95 -5.91
N GLN A 105 -10.31 -13.07 -6.77
CA GLN A 105 -11.00 -11.86 -7.21
C GLN A 105 -11.83 -12.15 -8.47
N ASP A 106 -12.96 -12.85 -8.28
CA ASP A 106 -13.79 -13.33 -9.38
C ASP A 106 -15.01 -12.43 -9.69
N ASN A 107 -15.39 -11.56 -8.76
CA ASN A 107 -16.52 -10.62 -8.88
C ASN A 107 -16.11 -9.24 -8.36
N LEU A 108 -15.44 -8.47 -9.22
CA LEU A 108 -15.09 -7.08 -8.94
C LEU A 108 -16.31 -6.17 -9.09
N GLU A 109 -16.49 -5.20 -8.20
CA GLU A 109 -17.55 -4.19 -8.32
C GLU A 109 -17.30 -3.26 -9.52
N ASP A 110 -18.38 -2.84 -10.19
CA ASP A 110 -18.32 -2.04 -11.43
C ASP A 110 -17.67 -0.64 -11.25
N ASP A 111 -17.54 -0.16 -10.01
CA ASP A 111 -16.92 1.13 -9.66
C ASP A 111 -15.38 1.05 -9.51
N VAL A 112 -14.81 -0.16 -9.38
CA VAL A 112 -13.36 -0.35 -9.26
C VAL A 112 -12.70 -0.29 -10.64
N THR A 113 -12.34 0.93 -11.03
CA THR A 113 -11.72 1.25 -12.33
C THR A 113 -10.19 1.06 -12.38
N ILE A 114 -9.56 0.67 -11.27
CA ILE A 114 -8.10 0.49 -11.15
C ILE A 114 -7.66 -0.96 -11.43
N ASP A 115 -6.44 -1.14 -11.93
CA ASP A 115 -5.84 -2.47 -12.10
C ASP A 115 -5.39 -3.06 -10.76
N THR A 116 -6.22 -3.94 -10.22
CA THR A 116 -6.03 -4.67 -8.97
C THR A 116 -5.17 -5.93 -9.11
N VAL A 117 -4.62 -6.22 -10.30
CA VAL A 117 -3.86 -7.45 -10.59
C VAL A 117 -4.67 -8.72 -10.24
N PRO A 118 -5.88 -8.91 -10.79
CA PRO A 118 -6.79 -10.00 -10.40
C PRO A 118 -6.24 -11.37 -10.77
N ASN A 119 -6.19 -12.28 -9.80
CA ASN A 119 -5.87 -13.71 -9.91
C ASN A 119 -4.51 -14.13 -10.52
N VAL A 120 -3.87 -13.31 -11.34
CA VAL A 120 -2.64 -13.63 -12.08
C VAL A 120 -1.60 -12.53 -11.90
N LYS A 121 -0.41 -12.90 -11.40
CA LYS A 121 0.69 -11.96 -11.17
C LYS A 121 1.07 -11.21 -12.46
N LYS A 122 1.32 -9.91 -12.34
CA LYS A 122 1.68 -9.03 -13.46
C LYS A 122 3.12 -8.56 -13.33
N LYS A 123 3.76 -8.27 -14.47
CA LYS A 123 5.09 -7.65 -14.48
C LYS A 123 4.96 -6.14 -14.71
N HIS A 124 5.51 -5.33 -13.80
CA HIS A 124 5.52 -3.87 -13.86
C HIS A 124 6.78 -3.35 -13.15
N GLU A 125 7.36 -2.25 -13.62
CA GLU A 125 8.51 -1.62 -12.98
C GLU A 125 8.02 -0.68 -11.87
N VAL A 126 8.28 -1.01 -10.61
CA VAL A 126 7.83 -0.20 -9.46
C VAL A 126 8.98 0.69 -8.99
N ASN A 127 8.78 2.01 -9.07
CA ASN A 127 9.75 3.02 -8.68
C ASN A 127 9.41 3.60 -7.30
N VAL A 128 8.13 3.94 -7.10
CA VAL A 128 7.59 4.35 -5.81
C VAL A 128 6.33 3.53 -5.55
N GLY A 129 6.37 2.74 -4.47
CA GLY A 129 5.23 1.99 -3.96
C GLY A 129 4.77 2.56 -2.63
N MET A 130 3.46 2.67 -2.45
CA MET A 130 2.80 3.03 -1.19
C MET A 130 2.17 1.79 -0.55
#